data_AF-A0A117RQ33-F1
#
_entry.id   AF-A0A117RQ33-F1
#
_cell.length_a   1.000
_cell.length_b   1.000
_cell.length_c   1.000
_cell.angle_alpha   90.00
_cell.angle_beta   90.00
_cell.angle_gamma   90.00
#
_symmetry.space_group_name_H-M   'P 1'
#
loop_
_entity.id
_entity.type
_entity.pdbx_description
1 polymer ?
#
loop_
_entity_poly.entity_id
_entity_poly.type
_entity_poly.pdbx_seq_one_letter_code
_entity_poly.pdbx_strand_id
1 'polypeptide(L)' 'MVESFFDEGFFEDDAAQRKYQPLGMGTPEQIADVAVFLASDESRLMTGSAVVVDGGYTAL' A
#
# COMPACT_ATOMS: atom_id res chain seq x y z
N MET A 1 -6.52 -6.21 -18.42
CA MET A 1 -6.35 -6.25 -16.95
C MET A 1 -5.66 -5.00 -16.42
N VAL A 2 -4.57 -4.52 -17.04
CA VAL A 2 -3.99 -3.22 -16.66
C VAL A 2 -4.78 -2.05 -17.25
N GLU A 3 -5.30 -2.19 -18.47
CA GLU A 3 -6.11 -1.15 -19.14
C GLU A 3 -7.41 -0.85 -18.38
N SER A 4 -8.08 -1.86 -17.82
CA SER A 4 -9.30 -1.69 -17.02
C SER A 4 -9.08 -0.91 -15.72
N PHE A 5 -7.86 -0.91 -15.16
CA PHE A 5 -7.54 -0.07 -13.99
C PHE A 5 -7.56 1.43 -14.34
N PHE A 6 -7.16 1.79 -15.55
CA PHE A 6 -7.14 3.18 -16.00
C PHE A 6 -8.49 3.63 -16.56
N ASP A 7 -9.24 2.71 -17.19
CA ASP A 7 -10.53 3.02 -17.83
C ASP A 7 -11.72 3.13 -16.86
N GLU A 8 -11.64 2.54 -15.66
CA GLU A 8 -12.74 2.53 -14.67
C GLU A 8 -12.69 3.71 -13.67
N GLY A 9 -11.79 4.68 -13.83
CA GLY A 9 -11.65 5.77 -12.86
C GLY A 9 -11.23 5.26 -11.48
N PHE A 10 -10.48 4.16 -11.41
CA PHE A 10 -10.08 3.52 -10.16
C PHE A 10 -9.37 4.49 -9.20
N PHE A 11 -8.58 5.42 -9.73
CA PHE A 11 -7.90 6.44 -8.93
C PHE A 11 -8.83 7.51 -8.36
N GLU A 12 -10.06 7.59 -8.86
CA GLU A 12 -11.06 8.61 -8.55
C GLU A 12 -12.27 8.01 -7.79
N ASP A 13 -12.45 6.69 -7.82
CA ASP A 13 -13.52 5.96 -7.12
C ASP A 13 -12.99 5.22 -5.88
N ASP A 14 -13.21 5.82 -4.72
CA ASP A 14 -12.89 5.27 -3.39
C ASP A 14 -13.61 3.93 -3.10
N ALA A 15 -14.81 3.71 -3.63
CA ALA A 15 -15.51 2.44 -3.45
C ALA A 15 -14.86 1.33 -4.29
N ALA A 16 -14.41 1.64 -5.51
CA ALA A 16 -13.66 0.71 -6.34
C ALA A 16 -12.29 0.36 -5.71
N GLN A 17 -11.61 1.34 -5.11
CA GLN A 17 -10.37 1.11 -4.36
C GLN A 17 -10.59 0.17 -3.18
N ARG A 18 -11.61 0.43 -2.36
CA ARG A 18 -11.89 -0.37 -1.15
C ARG A 18 -12.23 -1.84 -1.42
N LYS A 19 -12.70 -2.16 -2.62
CA LYS A 19 -12.93 -3.55 -3.04
C LYS A 19 -11.63 -4.38 -3.03
N TYR A 20 -10.50 -3.76 -3.35
CA TYR A 20 -9.21 -4.43 -3.49
C TYR A 20 -8.21 -4.01 -2.39
N GLN A 21 -8.39 -2.84 -1.79
CA GLN A 21 -7.54 -2.31 -0.74
C GLN A 21 -8.45 -1.93 0.44
N PRO A 22 -8.67 -2.82 1.42
CA PRO A 22 -9.58 -2.56 2.55
C PRO A 22 -9.31 -1.24 3.29
N LEU A 23 -8.06 -0.77 3.29
CA LEU A 23 -7.66 0.49 3.91
C LEU A 23 -7.71 1.70 2.95
N GLY A 24 -8.13 1.51 1.71
CA GLY A 24 -8.13 2.51 0.65
C GLY A 24 -6.77 2.68 -0.03
N MET A 25 -6.70 3.61 -0.98
CA MET A 25 -5.46 3.89 -1.72
C MET A 25 -4.45 4.60 -0.84
N GLY A 26 -3.24 4.05 -0.79
CA GLY A 26 -2.13 4.62 -0.04
C GLY A 26 -1.54 5.87 -0.69
N THR A 27 -0.89 6.72 0.10
CA THR A 27 -0.14 7.89 -0.37
C THR A 27 1.37 7.63 -0.39
N PRO A 28 2.15 8.38 -1.18
CA PRO A 28 3.62 8.30 -1.14
C PRO A 28 4.21 8.52 0.26
N GLU A 29 3.62 9.41 1.06
CA GLU A 29 4.05 9.71 2.42
C GLU A 29 3.89 8.49 3.33
N GLN A 30 2.83 7.70 3.17
CA GLN A 30 2.64 6.48 3.96
C GLN A 30 3.69 5.40 3.64
N ILE A 31 4.19 5.35 2.39
CA ILE A 31 5.33 4.49 2.05
C ILE A 31 6.62 5.05 2.66
N ALA A 32 6.81 6.37 2.62
CA ALA A 32 7.97 7.03 3.20
C ALA A 32 8.04 6.82 4.73
N ASP A 33 6.92 6.87 5.43
CA ASP A 33 6.85 6.62 6.88
C ASP A 33 7.36 5.23 7.24
N VAL A 34 6.97 4.19 6.48
CA VAL A 34 7.46 2.82 6.70
C VAL A 34 8.94 2.70 6.32
N ALA A 35 9.39 3.35 5.25
CA ALA A 35 10.80 3.37 4.87
C ALA A 35 11.67 4.03 5.95
N VAL A 36 11.21 5.15 6.53
CA VAL A 36 11.88 5.85 7.64
C VAL A 36 11.94 4.96 8.88
N PHE A 37 10.83 4.29 9.24
CA PHE A 37 10.82 3.32 10.34
C PHE A 37 11.82 2.18 10.12
N LEU A 38 11.89 1.63 8.91
CA LEU A 38 12.84 0.54 8.59
C LEU A 38 14.31 0.99 8.57
N ALA A 39 14.55 2.29 8.39
CA ALA A 39 15.88 2.89 8.43
C ALA A 39 16.29 3.34 9.84
N SER A 40 15.40 3.27 10.83
CA SER A 40 15.63 3.79 12.17
C SER A 40 16.02 2.70 13.18
N ASP A 41 16.43 3.11 14.39
CA ASP A 41 16.84 2.19 15.46
C ASP A 41 15.67 1.35 16.01
N GLU A 42 14.44 1.79 15.79
CA GLU A 42 13.20 1.13 16.19
C GLU A 42 13.03 -0.23 15.50
N SER A 43 13.59 -0.42 14.31
CA SER A 43 13.54 -1.69 13.56
C SER A 43 14.82 -2.51 13.65
N ARG A 44 15.72 -2.26 14.61
CA ARG A 44 17.09 -2.85 14.64
C ARG A 44 17.18 -4.40 14.65
N LEU A 45 16.09 -5.10 14.93
CA LEU A 45 16.02 -6.58 14.89
C LEU A 45 15.21 -7.12 13.71
N MET A 46 14.74 -6.25 12.82
CA MET A 46 13.98 -6.63 11.63
C MET A 46 14.94 -6.76 10.44
N THR A 47 15.03 -7.95 9.85
CA THR A 47 15.84 -8.21 8.66
C THR A 47 15.34 -9.44 7.92
N GLY A 48 15.64 -9.55 6.62
CA GLY A 48 15.32 -10.71 5.78
C GLY A 48 13.83 -10.91 5.45
N SER A 49 12.98 -9.96 5.85
CA SER A 49 11.52 -10.04 5.69
C SER A 49 11.01 -8.93 4.78
N ALA A 50 10.00 -9.23 3.98
CA ALA A 50 9.24 -8.22 3.25
C ALA A 50 8.23 -7.53 4.19
N VAL A 51 8.16 -6.20 4.15
CA VAL A 51 7.12 -5.41 4.81
C VAL A 51 6.16 -4.93 3.74
N VAL A 52 4.93 -5.44 3.76
CA VAL A 52 3.90 -5.13 2.76
C VAL A 52 3.12 -3.89 3.19
N VAL A 53 3.08 -2.89 2.31
CA VAL A 53 2.37 -1.62 2.52
C VAL A 53 1.50 -1.33 1.28
N ASP A 54 0.34 -1.98 1.20
CA ASP A 54 -0.49 -2.02 -0.01
C ASP A 54 -1.99 -1.84 0.24
N GLY A 55 -2.35 -1.27 1.40
CA GLY A 55 -3.75 -1.08 1.79
C GLY A 55 -4.51 -2.37 2.09
N GLY A 56 -3.82 -3.51 2.19
CA GLY A 56 -4.39 -4.84 2.49
C GLY A 56 -4.66 -5.70 1.24
N TYR A 57 -4.18 -5.28 0.06
CA TYR A 57 -4.41 -5.98 -1.20
C TYR A 57 -3.89 -7.42 -1.20
N THR A 58 -2.68 -7.64 -0.70
CA THR A 58 -2.06 -8.98 -0.67
C THR A 58 -2.72 -9.93 0.35
N ALA A 59 -3.56 -9.41 1.25
CA ALA A 59 -4.22 -10.19 2.30
C ALA A 59 -5.64 -10.65 1.94
N LEU A 60 -6.16 -10.27 0.76
CA LEU A 60 -7.45 -10.73 0.22
C LEU A 60 -7.30 -12.05 -0.55
#